data_AF-A0A954HES5-F1
#
_entry.id   AF-A0A954HES5-F1
#
_cell.length_a   1.000
_cell.length_b   1.000
_cell.length_c   1.000
_cell.angle_alpha   90.00
_cell.angle_beta   90.00
_cell.angle_gamma   90.00
#
_symmetry.space_group_name_H-M   'P 1'
#
loop_
_entity.id
_entity.type
_entity.pdbx_description
1 polymer ?
#
loop_
_entity_poly.entity_id
_entity_poly.type
_entity_poly.pdbx_seq_one_letter_code
_entity_poly.pdbx_strand_id
1 'polypeptide(L)'
;MTDEVQPASSEGADEAEARRRDLENLPPPRFETLIQILSTQAVVALGMVPGPNGEVTREMPLARHFIDLLAILEEKTKGNRTPEENRNIDTALHELRIAFTHTSNQLKK
;
A
#
# COMPACT_ATOMS: atom_id res chain seq x y z
N MET A 1 43.26 -12.93 28.69
CA MET A 1 42.56 -14.16 28.30
C MET A 1 41.41 -13.73 27.41
N THR A 2 41.59 -13.97 26.11
CA THR A 2 40.68 -13.86 24.96
C THR A 2 39.31 -13.18 25.12
N ASP A 3 39.18 -12.09 24.37
CA ASP A 3 37.95 -11.53 23.82
C ASP A 3 37.27 -12.61 22.94
N GLU A 4 36.17 -13.18 23.41
CA GLU A 4 35.37 -14.14 22.66
C GLU A 4 34.36 -13.35 21.81
N VAL A 5 34.83 -12.90 20.63
CA VAL A 5 33.94 -12.38 19.60
C VAL A 5 33.07 -13.54 19.13
N GLN A 6 31.83 -13.55 19.62
CA GLN A 6 30.75 -14.40 19.14
C GLN A 6 30.69 -14.29 17.60
N PRO A 7 30.86 -15.38 16.82
CA PRO A 7 30.77 -15.28 15.37
C PRO A 7 29.31 -14.98 15.01
N ALA A 8 29.09 -13.93 14.22
CA ALA A 8 27.81 -13.69 13.54
C ALA A 8 27.42 -14.99 12.81
N SER A 9 26.29 -15.57 13.19
CA SER A 9 25.80 -16.84 12.65
C SER A 9 25.54 -16.73 11.15
N SER A 10 25.94 -17.77 10.40
CA SER A 10 25.78 -17.88 8.93
C SER A 10 24.34 -17.69 8.44
N GLU A 11 23.35 -17.96 9.29
CA GLU A 11 21.93 -17.81 9.00
C GLU A 11 21.53 -16.36 8.64
N GLY A 12 22.12 -15.35 9.31
CA GLY A 12 21.83 -13.95 8.99
C GLY A 12 22.48 -13.47 7.69
N ALA A 13 23.57 -14.10 7.27
CA ALA A 13 24.21 -13.83 5.98
C ALA A 13 23.40 -14.43 4.83
N ASP A 14 22.91 -15.66 4.98
CA ASP A 14 22.08 -16.35 3.99
C ASP A 14 20.72 -15.64 3.78
N GLU A 15 20.06 -15.16 4.85
CA GLU A 15 18.84 -14.37 4.76
C GLU A 15 19.06 -13.02 4.06
N ALA A 16 20.19 -12.36 4.33
CA ALA A 16 20.53 -11.09 3.69
C ALA A 16 20.81 -11.26 2.18
N GLU A 17 21.51 -12.33 1.80
CA GLU A 17 21.78 -12.70 0.41
C GLU A 17 20.49 -13.01 -0.35
N ALA A 18 19.60 -13.82 0.25
CA ALA A 18 18.29 -14.15 -0.31
C ALA A 18 17.43 -12.89 -0.53
N ARG A 19 17.37 -12.01 0.48
CA ARG A 19 16.63 -10.74 0.37
C ARG A 19 17.21 -9.82 -0.71
N ARG A 20 18.54 -9.75 -0.86
CA ARG A 20 19.18 -8.98 -1.95
C ARG A 20 18.81 -9.52 -3.31
N ARG A 21 18.87 -10.85 -3.48
CA ARG A 21 18.47 -11.51 -4.72
C ARG A 21 17.00 -11.28 -5.06
N ASP A 22 16.10 -11.29 -4.07
CA ASP A 22 14.67 -10.99 -4.30
C ASP A 22 14.47 -9.53 -4.75
N LEU A 23 15.20 -8.59 -4.15
CA LEU A 23 15.16 -7.18 -4.55
C LEU A 23 15.74 -6.95 -5.95
N GLU A 24 16.77 -7.69 -6.35
CA GLU A 24 17.35 -7.65 -7.70
C GLU A 24 16.41 -8.22 -8.77
N ASN A 25 15.49 -9.11 -8.39
CA ASN A 25 14.53 -9.76 -9.30
C ASN A 25 13.11 -9.17 -9.23
N LEU A 26 12.97 -7.93 -8.74
CA LEU A 26 11.67 -7.26 -8.74
C LEU A 26 11.16 -7.06 -10.17
N PRO A 27 9.86 -7.28 -10.42
CA PRO A 27 9.28 -6.95 -11.72
C PRO A 27 9.42 -5.45 -12.00
N PRO A 28 9.48 -5.04 -13.28
CA PRO A 28 9.53 -3.63 -13.64
C PRO A 28 8.39 -2.85 -12.97
N PRO A 29 8.66 -1.65 -12.44
CA PRO A 29 7.61 -0.83 -11.84
C PRO A 29 6.56 -0.48 -12.90
N ARG A 30 5.28 -0.56 -12.51
CA ARG A 30 4.14 -0.23 -13.38
C ARG A 30 3.23 0.76 -12.69
N PHE A 31 2.48 1.54 -13.47
CA PHE A 31 1.55 2.53 -12.94
C PHE A 31 0.44 1.86 -12.09
N GLU A 32 -0.01 0.68 -12.49
CA GLU A 32 -0.99 -0.12 -11.74
C GLU A 32 -0.49 -0.48 -10.34
N THR A 33 0.80 -0.79 -10.21
CA THR A 33 1.41 -1.09 -8.91
C THR A 33 1.32 0.12 -7.99
N LEU A 34 1.51 1.34 -8.51
CA LEU A 34 1.38 2.58 -7.72
C LEU A 34 -0.08 2.84 -7.30
N ILE A 35 -1.04 2.64 -8.22
CA ILE A 35 -2.48 2.71 -7.87
C ILE A 35 -2.78 1.72 -6.76
N GLN A 36 -2.31 0.47 -6.89
CA GLN A 36 -2.56 -0.59 -5.92
C GLN A 36 -1.98 -0.27 -4.54
N ILE A 37 -0.75 0.23 -4.47
CA ILE A 37 -0.13 0.64 -3.19
C ILE A 37 -1.00 1.69 -2.49
N LEU A 38 -1.38 2.77 -3.18
CA LEU A 38 -2.22 3.83 -2.60
C LEU A 38 -3.60 3.32 -2.20
N SER A 39 -4.18 2.44 -3.01
CA SER A 39 -5.50 1.84 -2.76
C SER A 39 -5.46 0.96 -1.51
N THR A 40 -4.43 0.12 -1.36
CA THR A 40 -4.23 -0.71 -0.17
C THR A 40 -4.08 0.16 1.08
N GLN A 41 -3.32 1.25 1.04
CA GLN A 41 -3.18 2.14 2.19
C GLN A 41 -4.53 2.78 2.58
N ALA A 42 -5.35 3.18 1.59
CA ALA A 42 -6.70 3.68 1.85
C ALA A 42 -7.61 2.61 2.47
N VAL A 43 -7.60 1.38 1.94
CA VAL A 43 -8.40 0.25 2.44
C VAL A 43 -8.01 -0.11 3.88
N VAL A 44 -6.72 -0.14 4.20
CA VAL A 44 -6.21 -0.37 5.57
C VAL A 44 -6.70 0.74 6.50
N ALA A 45 -6.55 2.00 6.10
CA ALA A 45 -7.01 3.14 6.90
C ALA A 45 -8.54 3.17 7.08
N LEU A 46 -9.32 2.60 6.14
CA LEU A 46 -10.77 2.42 6.27
C LEU A 46 -11.16 1.30 7.25
N GLY A 47 -10.20 0.57 7.81
CA GLY A 47 -10.46 -0.57 8.70
C GLY A 47 -11.09 -1.75 7.96
N MET A 48 -10.82 -1.91 6.66
CA MET A 48 -11.34 -3.04 5.88
C MET A 48 -10.43 -4.28 5.95
N VAL A 49 -9.23 -4.11 6.49
CA VAL A 49 -8.30 -5.20 6.80
C VAL A 49 -8.15 -5.26 8.32
N PRO A 50 -8.46 -6.39 8.97
CA PRO A 50 -8.25 -6.54 10.41
C PRO A 50 -6.76 -6.60 10.73
N GLY A 51 -6.37 -6.01 11.86
CA GLY A 51 -5.01 -6.12 12.40
C GLY A 51 -4.69 -7.54 12.89
N PRO A 52 -3.43 -7.81 13.28
CA PRO A 52 -2.99 -9.14 13.73
C PRO A 52 -3.81 -9.70 14.91
N ASN A 53 -4.35 -8.81 15.75
CA ASN A 53 -5.16 -9.16 16.92
C ASN A 53 -6.66 -9.21 16.62
N GLY A 54 -7.06 -9.05 15.35
CA GLY A 54 -8.47 -8.92 14.94
C GLY A 54 -9.06 -7.51 15.15
N GLU A 55 -8.28 -6.55 15.66
CA GLU A 55 -8.73 -5.18 15.86
C GLU A 55 -8.93 -4.47 14.51
N VAL A 56 -10.07 -3.78 14.40
CA VAL A 56 -10.41 -2.96 13.23
C VAL A 56 -10.34 -1.49 13.63
N THR A 57 -9.22 -0.85 13.29
CA THR A 57 -9.02 0.59 13.50
C THR A 57 -9.39 1.35 12.24
N ARG A 58 -10.26 2.36 12.36
CA ARG A 58 -10.71 3.20 11.26
C ARG A 58 -10.12 4.59 11.40
N GLU A 59 -9.15 4.91 10.55
CA GLU A 59 -8.46 6.20 10.51
C GLU A 59 -9.01 7.04 9.36
N MET A 60 -10.23 7.55 9.51
CA MET A 60 -10.92 8.27 8.43
C MET A 60 -10.12 9.44 7.83
N PRO A 61 -9.41 10.29 8.61
CA PRO A 61 -8.57 11.33 8.02
C PRO A 61 -7.45 10.77 7.14
N LEU A 62 -6.84 9.66 7.54
CA LEU A 62 -5.77 9.00 6.79
C LEU A 62 -6.31 8.33 5.52
N ALA A 63 -7.48 7.68 5.60
CA ALA A 63 -8.15 7.12 4.43
C ALA A 63 -8.44 8.21 3.38
N ARG A 64 -8.95 9.36 3.81
CA ARG A 64 -9.16 10.52 2.93
C ARG A 64 -7.86 10.97 2.28
N HIS A 65 -6.79 11.07 3.05
CA HIS A 65 -5.49 11.50 2.54
C HIS A 65 -5.01 10.63 1.38
N PHE A 66 -5.09 9.31 1.48
CA PHE A 66 -4.68 8.41 0.39
C PHE A 66 -5.61 8.48 -0.82
N ILE A 67 -6.92 8.65 -0.63
CA ILE A 67 -7.88 8.86 -1.73
C ILE A 67 -7.59 10.17 -2.46
N ASP A 68 -7.32 11.24 -1.73
CA ASP A 68 -7.00 12.54 -2.30
C ASP A 68 -5.63 12.50 -3.02
N LEU A 69 -4.65 11.76 -2.48
CA LEU A 69 -3.37 11.54 -3.15
C LEU A 69 -3.53 10.77 -4.47
N LEU A 70 -4.39 9.76 -4.51
CA LEU A 70 -4.73 9.04 -5.74
C LEU A 70 -5.43 9.97 -6.75
N ALA A 71 -6.26 10.89 -6.28
CA ALA A 71 -6.90 11.89 -7.13
C ALA A 71 -5.90 12.92 -7.70
N ILE A 72 -4.91 13.33 -6.91
CA ILE A 72 -3.80 14.17 -7.41
C ILE A 72 -2.99 13.39 -8.46
N LEU A 73 -2.72 12.11 -8.23
CA LEU A 73 -2.02 11.27 -9.18
C LEU A 73 -2.79 11.17 -10.51
N GLU A 74 -4.10 11.00 -10.45
CA GLU A 74 -5.01 11.02 -11.61
C GLU A 74 -4.84 12.32 -12.41
N GLU A 75 -4.94 13.47 -11.74
CA GLU A 75 -4.84 14.77 -12.38
C GLU A 75 -3.45 14.98 -13.02
N LYS A 76 -2.38 14.68 -12.29
CA LYS A 76 -0.99 14.91 -12.73
C LYS A 76 -0.53 13.99 -13.85
N THR A 77 -1.17 12.85 -14.02
CA THR A 77 -0.83 11.87 -15.06
C THR A 77 -1.76 11.93 -16.27
N LYS A 78 -2.74 12.84 -16.27
CA LYS A 78 -3.67 13.04 -17.39
C LYS A 78 -2.92 13.29 -18.70
N GLY A 79 -3.32 12.57 -19.75
CA GLY A 79 -2.69 12.61 -21.07
C GLY A 79 -1.46 11.71 -21.24
N ASN A 80 -0.91 11.17 -20.13
CA ASN A 80 0.24 10.26 -20.13
C ASN A 80 -0.13 8.80 -19.82
N ARG A 81 -1.44 8.49 -19.75
CA ARG A 81 -1.98 7.16 -19.40
C ARG A 81 -2.58 6.47 -20.61
N THR A 82 -2.34 5.17 -20.71
CA THR A 82 -3.04 4.26 -21.62
C THR A 82 -4.52 4.13 -21.26
N PRO A 83 -5.38 3.63 -22.17
CA PRO A 83 -6.79 3.41 -21.87
C PRO A 83 -7.04 2.43 -20.72
N GLU A 84 -6.11 1.51 -20.47
CA GLU A 84 -6.19 0.57 -19.34
C GLU A 84 -5.85 1.27 -18.03
N GLU A 85 -4.75 2.04 -17.99
CA GLU A 85 -4.36 2.81 -16.82
C GLU A 85 -5.44 3.84 -16.40
N ASN A 86 -6.09 4.49 -17.37
CA ASN A 86 -7.23 5.37 -17.10
C ASN A 86 -8.37 4.59 -16.40
N ARG A 87 -8.75 3.42 -16.93
CA ARG A 87 -9.79 2.59 -16.33
C ARG A 87 -9.43 2.13 -14.92
N ASN A 88 -8.18 1.76 -14.70
CA ASN A 88 -7.70 1.28 -13.40
C ASN A 88 -7.77 2.37 -12.33
N ILE A 89 -7.30 3.58 -12.62
CA ILE A 89 -7.32 4.68 -11.64
C ILE A 89 -8.74 5.20 -11.39
N ASP A 90 -9.57 5.29 -12.43
CA ASP A 90 -10.97 5.70 -12.30
C ASP A 90 -11.78 4.73 -11.44
N THR A 91 -11.59 3.42 -11.68
CA THR A 91 -12.24 2.36 -10.90
C THR A 91 -11.80 2.40 -9.44
N ALA A 92 -10.49 2.48 -9.17
CA ALA A 92 -9.96 2.55 -7.82
C ALA A 92 -10.50 3.78 -7.06
N LEU A 93 -10.49 4.97 -7.68
CA LEU A 93 -11.04 6.19 -7.06
C LEU A 93 -12.54 6.06 -6.77
N HIS A 94 -13.30 5.47 -7.68
CA HIS A 94 -14.74 5.29 -7.50
C HIS A 94 -15.05 4.37 -6.31
N GLU A 95 -14.44 3.19 -6.29
CA GLU A 95 -14.65 2.18 -5.24
C GLU A 95 -14.25 2.73 -3.86
N LEU A 96 -13.08 3.38 -3.77
CA LEU A 96 -12.59 3.95 -2.51
C LEU A 96 -13.49 5.08 -1.99
N ARG A 97 -14.05 5.92 -2.87
CA ARG A 97 -14.97 7.00 -2.46
C ARG A 97 -16.30 6.46 -1.92
N ILE A 98 -16.82 5.40 -2.55
CA ILE A 98 -18.01 4.69 -2.05
C ILE A 98 -17.71 4.09 -0.68
N ALA A 99 -16.61 3.34 -0.57
CA ALA A 99 -16.15 2.72 0.66
C ALA A 99 -15.99 3.75 1.79
N PHE A 100 -15.33 4.87 1.51
CA PHE A 100 -15.16 5.97 2.46
C PHE A 100 -16.50 6.53 2.96
N THR A 101 -17.43 6.80 2.04
CA THR A 101 -18.75 7.35 2.39
C THR A 101 -19.55 6.34 3.22
N HIS A 102 -19.53 5.07 2.84
CA HIS A 102 -20.18 3.99 3.56
C HIS A 102 -19.65 3.87 5.00
N THR A 103 -18.33 3.78 5.16
CA THR A 103 -17.68 3.68 6.49
C THR A 103 -17.93 4.94 7.32
N SER A 104 -17.87 6.13 6.71
CA SER A 104 -18.18 7.39 7.41
C SER A 104 -19.61 7.42 7.94
N ASN A 105 -20.58 6.91 7.18
CA ASN A 105 -21.97 6.84 7.61
C ASN A 105 -22.19 5.82 8.73
N GLN A 106 -21.45 4.71 8.76
CA GLN A 106 -21.51 3.75 9.86
C GLN A 106 -21.01 4.35 11.18
N LEU A 107 -20.01 5.22 11.15
CA LEU A 107 -19.44 5.85 12.35
C LEU A 107 -20.31 6.98 12.93
N LYS A 108 -21.27 7.49 12.16
CA LYS A 108 -22.20 8.54 12.60
C LYS A 108 -23.48 7.99 13.24
N LYS A 109 -23.67 6.68 13.22
CA LYS A 109 -24.78 5.98 13.89
C LYS A 109 -24.35 5.54 15.28
#